data_AF-A0A2E7CF71-F1
#
_entry.id   AF-A0A2E7CF71-F1
#
_cell.length_a   1.000
_cell.length_b   1.000
_cell.length_c   1.000
_cell.angle_alpha   90.00
_cell.angle_beta   90.00
_cell.angle_gamma   90.00
#
_symmetry.space_group_name_H-M   'P 1'
#
loop_
_entity.id
_entity.type
_entity.pdbx_description
1 polymer ?
#
loop_
_entity_poly.entity_id
_entity_poly.type
_entity_poly.pdbx_seq_one_letter_code
_entity_poly.pdbx_strand_id
1 'polypeptide(L)'
;MNILHNTKIWLLIIAVMHMLMGVGASYAQLGNEHLAMIGFFAAVGVYLFYAALMTEGQEQSRLAAVLCGPVFVWFVIAAAMGLDMAGEPAAPFPEAIVPMILWGMPALSGVMGWNMDDSAAPEATEA
;
A
#
# COMPACT_ATOMS: atom_id res chain seq x y z
N MET A 1 0.35 7.92 19.73
CA MET A 1 0.41 8.17 18.26
C MET A 1 -0.94 7.79 17.66
N ASN A 2 -1.60 8.68 16.93
CA ASN A 2 -2.90 8.40 16.28
C ASN A 2 -2.70 7.31 15.20
N ILE A 3 -3.65 6.40 15.02
CA ILE A 3 -3.56 5.30 14.05
C ILE A 3 -3.36 5.80 12.61
N LEU A 4 -3.82 7.01 12.31
CA LEU A 4 -3.61 7.70 11.04
C LEU A 4 -2.13 7.95 10.69
N HIS A 5 -1.23 7.96 11.68
CA HIS A 5 0.22 8.19 11.47
C HIS A 5 1.05 6.93 11.70
N ASN A 6 0.43 5.76 11.85
CA ASN A 6 1.17 4.52 12.07
C ASN A 6 1.41 3.78 10.75
N THR A 7 2.53 4.12 10.09
CA THR A 7 2.95 3.51 8.81
C THR A 7 2.99 1.98 8.88
N LYS A 8 3.54 1.40 9.95
CA LYS A 8 3.64 -0.06 10.13
C LYS A 8 2.26 -0.72 10.12
N ILE A 9 1.29 -0.17 10.86
CA ILE A 9 -0.07 -0.72 10.91
C ILE A 9 -0.72 -0.67 9.52
N TRP A 10 -0.63 0.46 8.82
CA TRP A 10 -1.22 0.58 7.49
C TRP A 10 -0.56 -0.34 6.47
N LEU A 11 0.77 -0.49 6.51
CA LEU A 11 1.51 -1.45 5.69
C LEU A 11 1.06 -2.89 5.94
N LEU A 12 0.86 -3.29 7.20
CA LEU A 12 0.35 -4.62 7.53
C LEU A 12 -1.07 -4.84 7.00
N ILE A 13 -1.95 -3.84 7.16
CA ILE A 13 -3.32 -3.90 6.65
C ILE A 13 -3.31 -4.11 5.13
N ILE A 14 -2.59 -3.28 4.36
CA ILE A 14 -2.54 -3.44 2.91
C ILE A 14 -1.86 -4.75 2.50
N ALA A 15 -0.79 -5.19 3.16
CA ALA A 15 -0.11 -6.44 2.83
C ALA A 15 -1.04 -7.65 2.98
N VAL A 16 -1.75 -7.75 4.10
CA VAL A 16 -2.73 -8.82 4.35
C VAL A 16 -3.88 -8.73 3.36
N MET A 17 -4.47 -7.55 3.17
CA MET A 17 -5.60 -7.37 2.26
C MET A 17 -5.22 -7.62 0.80
N HIS A 18 -4.01 -7.25 0.39
CA HIS A 18 -3.52 -7.51 -0.97
C HIS A 18 -3.28 -9.00 -1.20
N MET A 19 -2.76 -9.73 -0.21
CA MET A 19 -2.64 -11.19 -0.32
C MET A 19 -4.01 -11.88 -0.34
N LEU A 20 -4.95 -11.47 0.51
CA LEU A 20 -6.27 -12.11 0.55
C LEU A 20 -7.09 -11.81 -0.71
N MET A 21 -7.17 -10.54 -1.12
CA MET A 21 -8.02 -10.13 -2.24
C MET A 21 -7.29 -10.21 -3.58
N GLY A 22 -6.07 -9.67 -3.67
CA GLY A 22 -5.30 -9.64 -4.91
C GLY A 22 -4.72 -10.99 -5.31
N VAL A 23 -4.45 -11.89 -4.35
CA VAL A 23 -3.92 -13.23 -4.66
C VAL A 23 -4.99 -14.29 -4.42
N GLY A 24 -5.49 -14.40 -3.19
CA GLY A 24 -6.44 -15.45 -2.81
C GLY A 24 -7.76 -15.40 -3.59
N ALA A 25 -8.43 -14.24 -3.60
CA ALA A 25 -9.69 -14.09 -4.31
C ALA A 25 -9.50 -14.16 -5.83
N SER A 26 -8.43 -13.56 -6.37
CA SER A 26 -8.11 -13.70 -7.80
C SER A 26 -7.86 -15.14 -8.22
N TYR A 27 -7.15 -15.93 -7.40
CA TYR A 27 -6.98 -17.37 -7.65
C TYR A 27 -8.31 -18.13 -7.59
N ALA A 28 -9.15 -17.82 -6.60
CA ALA A 28 -10.46 -18.45 -6.46
C ALA A 28 -11.41 -18.15 -7.64
N GLN A 29 -11.28 -16.98 -8.28
CA GLN A 29 -12.13 -16.55 -9.39
C GLN A 29 -11.57 -16.93 -10.77
N LEU A 30 -10.26 -16.73 -10.98
CA LEU A 30 -9.61 -16.87 -12.30
C LEU A 30 -8.89 -18.20 -12.49
N GLY A 31 -8.54 -18.89 -11.40
CA GLY A 31 -7.87 -20.19 -11.44
C GLY A 31 -6.46 -20.17 -12.05
N ASN A 32 -6.00 -21.35 -12.48
CA ASN A 32 -4.61 -21.59 -12.87
C ASN A 32 -4.19 -20.89 -14.17
N GLU A 33 -5.14 -20.55 -15.06
CA GLU A 33 -4.83 -19.94 -16.35
C GLU A 33 -4.22 -18.53 -16.20
N HIS A 34 -4.47 -17.88 -15.06
CA HIS A 34 -3.96 -16.55 -14.75
C HIS A 34 -2.85 -16.55 -13.68
N LEU A 35 -2.22 -17.71 -13.42
CA LEU A 35 -1.24 -17.85 -12.34
C LEU A 35 -0.03 -16.91 -12.46
N ALA A 36 0.37 -16.53 -13.68
CA ALA A 36 1.45 -15.55 -13.88
C ALA A 36 1.08 -14.16 -13.34
N MET A 37 -0.15 -13.69 -13.60
CA MET A 37 -0.66 -12.42 -13.07
C MET A 37 -0.84 -12.49 -11.55
N ILE A 38 -1.41 -13.59 -11.05
CA ILE A 38 -1.61 -13.82 -9.61
C ILE A 38 -0.26 -13.88 -8.87
N GLY A 39 0.74 -14.52 -9.48
CA GLY A 39 2.10 -14.56 -8.95
C GLY A 39 2.76 -13.19 -8.90
N PHE A 40 2.48 -12.31 -9.87
CA PHE A 40 2.92 -10.92 -9.83
C PHE A 40 2.29 -10.15 -8.67
N PHE A 41 0.99 -10.30 -8.42
CA PHE A 41 0.34 -9.72 -7.24
C PHE A 41 0.93 -10.29 -5.93
N ALA A 42 1.25 -11.58 -5.88
CA ALA A 42 1.92 -12.16 -4.71
C ALA A 42 3.29 -11.54 -4.46
N ALA A 43 4.07 -11.26 -5.51
CA ALA A 43 5.36 -10.58 -5.38
C ALA A 43 5.21 -9.17 -4.80
N VAL A 44 4.19 -8.41 -5.22
CA VAL A 44 3.86 -7.11 -4.62
C VAL A 44 3.51 -7.26 -3.13
N GLY A 45 2.72 -8.28 -2.77
CA GLY A 45 2.43 -8.62 -1.38
C GLY A 45 3.67 -8.88 -0.53
N VAL A 46 4.68 -9.58 -1.08
CA VAL A 46 5.96 -9.81 -0.41
C VAL A 46 6.72 -8.49 -0.16
N TYR A 47 6.73 -7.57 -1.12
CA TYR A 47 7.37 -6.26 -0.93
C TYR A 47 6.69 -5.43 0.17
N LEU A 48 5.35 -5.50 0.26
CA LEU A 48 4.60 -4.84 1.33
C LEU A 48 4.90 -5.45 2.71
N PHE A 49 4.98 -6.78 2.81
CA PHE A 49 5.39 -7.44 4.06
C PHE A 49 6.84 -7.11 4.44
N TYR A 50 7.75 -7.07 3.47
CA TYR A 50 9.12 -6.64 3.71
C TYR A 50 9.15 -5.23 4.29
N ALA A 51 8.43 -4.27 3.67
CA ALA A 51 8.33 -2.92 4.19
C ALA A 51 7.75 -2.90 5.62
N ALA A 52 6.70 -3.67 5.89
CA ALA A 52 6.04 -3.70 7.18
C ALA A 52 6.90 -4.31 8.31
N LEU A 53 7.61 -5.40 8.01
CA LEU A 53 8.24 -6.27 9.02
C LEU A 53 9.75 -6.12 9.11
N MET A 54 10.42 -5.63 8.05
CA MET A 54 11.88 -5.63 7.94
C MET A 54 12.48 -4.22 7.88
N THR A 55 11.66 -3.17 7.92
CA THR A 55 12.12 -1.77 7.95
C THR A 55 11.42 -1.02 9.06
N GLU A 56 12.05 0.04 9.58
CA GLU A 56 11.50 0.87 10.65
C GLU A 56 11.78 2.36 10.41
N GLY A 57 11.17 3.23 11.22
CA GLY A 57 11.41 4.67 11.21
C GLY A 57 11.23 5.33 9.85
N GLN A 58 12.19 6.18 9.50
CA GLN A 58 12.18 6.94 8.25
C GLN A 58 12.22 6.05 7.01
N GLU A 59 13.02 4.97 7.01
CA GLU A 59 13.14 4.05 5.87
C GLU A 59 11.80 3.37 5.56
N GLN A 60 11.09 2.91 6.59
CA GLN A 60 9.75 2.33 6.43
C GLN A 60 8.76 3.32 5.83
N SER A 61 8.83 4.59 6.24
CA SER A 61 7.96 5.65 5.73
C SER A 61 8.25 5.95 4.26
N ARG A 62 9.52 6.02 3.88
CA ARG A 62 9.94 6.18 2.48
C ARG A 62 9.45 5.03 1.61
N LEU A 63 9.64 3.80 2.09
CA LEU A 63 9.24 2.61 1.35
C LEU A 63 7.71 2.53 1.20
N ALA A 64 6.94 2.88 2.22
CA ALA A 64 5.48 2.94 2.15
C ALA A 64 5.00 3.96 1.09
N ALA A 65 5.60 5.15 1.05
CA ALA A 65 5.26 6.15 0.06
C ALA A 65 5.62 5.72 -1.37
N VAL A 66 6.79 5.11 -1.59
CA VAL A 66 7.23 4.65 -2.92
C VAL A 66 6.42 3.46 -3.42
N LEU A 67 6.09 2.50 -2.55
CA LEU A 67 5.32 1.32 -2.95
C LEU A 67 3.83 1.63 -3.12
N CYS A 68 3.24 2.39 -2.20
CA CYS A 68 1.78 2.58 -2.18
C CYS A 68 1.32 3.84 -2.93
N GLY A 69 2.14 4.89 -2.97
CA GLY A 69 1.78 6.18 -3.60
C GLY A 69 1.43 6.05 -5.09
N PRO A 70 2.30 5.46 -5.93
CA PRO A 70 2.01 5.28 -7.35
C PRO A 70 0.75 4.46 -7.61
N VAL A 71 0.49 3.43 -6.80
CA VAL A 71 -0.71 2.59 -6.93
C VAL A 71 -1.97 3.37 -6.57
N PHE A 72 -1.94 4.16 -5.50
CA PHE A 72 -3.03 5.07 -5.16
C PHE A 72 -3.33 6.05 -6.30
N VAL A 73 -2.30 6.70 -6.86
CA VAL A 73 -2.45 7.64 -7.98
C VAL A 73 -3.03 6.93 -9.20
N TRP A 74 -2.59 5.70 -9.49
CA TRP A 74 -3.15 4.89 -10.57
C TRP A 74 -4.67 4.67 -10.38
N PHE A 75 -5.14 4.29 -9.19
CA PHE A 75 -6.58 4.13 -8.92
C PHE A 75 -7.35 5.44 -9.12
N VAL A 76 -6.81 6.58 -8.65
CA VAL A 76 -7.43 7.90 -8.83
C VAL A 76 -7.62 8.22 -10.31
N ILE A 77 -6.56 8.05 -11.11
CA ILE A 77 -6.58 8.34 -12.55
C ILE A 77 -7.54 7.39 -13.27
N ALA A 78 -7.43 6.09 -12.98
CA ALA A 78 -8.28 5.06 -13.57
C ALA A 78 -9.76 5.35 -13.33
N ALA A 79 -10.12 5.70 -12.11
CA ALA A 79 -11.51 5.97 -11.74
C ALA A 79 -12.01 7.32 -12.28
N ALA A 80 -11.18 8.36 -12.26
CA ALA A 80 -11.54 9.69 -12.76
C ALA A 80 -11.70 9.74 -14.28
N MET A 81 -10.90 8.96 -15.01
CA MET A 81 -10.90 8.92 -16.48
C MET A 81 -11.70 7.76 -17.06
N GLY A 82 -12.23 6.86 -16.22
CA GLY A 82 -12.94 5.65 -16.68
C GLY A 82 -12.03 4.74 -17.51
N LEU A 83 -10.79 4.53 -17.07
CA LEU A 83 -9.83 3.71 -17.80
C LEU A 83 -10.23 2.23 -17.80
N ASP A 84 -9.87 1.57 -18.89
CA ASP A 84 -10.09 0.13 -19.10
C ASP A 84 -8.78 -0.64 -18.88
N MET A 85 -8.89 -1.84 -18.33
CA MET A 85 -7.82 -2.81 -18.27
C MET A 85 -8.35 -4.18 -18.70
N ALA A 86 -7.89 -4.63 -19.87
CA ALA A 86 -8.27 -5.91 -20.46
C ALA A 86 -9.77 -6.07 -20.76
N GLY A 87 -10.43 -4.99 -21.18
CA GLY A 87 -11.85 -4.99 -21.56
C GLY A 87 -12.81 -4.80 -20.38
N GLU A 88 -12.29 -4.60 -19.17
CA GLU A 88 -13.05 -4.31 -17.97
C GLU A 88 -12.64 -2.97 -17.35
N PRO A 89 -13.55 -2.23 -16.69
CA PRO A 89 -13.21 -1.02 -15.97
C PRO A 89 -12.09 -1.26 -14.96
N ALA A 90 -11.00 -0.49 -15.04
CA ALA A 90 -9.81 -0.68 -14.21
C ALA A 90 -10.05 -0.28 -12.73
N ALA A 91 -10.93 0.69 -12.49
CA ALA A 91 -11.31 1.17 -11.16
C ALA A 91 -12.75 1.69 -11.14
N PRO A 92 -13.76 0.80 -11.24
CA PRO A 92 -15.16 1.20 -11.24
C PRO A 92 -15.56 1.81 -9.90
N PHE A 93 -16.38 2.86 -9.92
CA PHE A 93 -17.01 3.39 -8.72
C PHE A 93 -18.37 2.71 -8.48
N PRO A 94 -18.70 2.32 -7.23
CA PRO A 94 -18.01 2.66 -5.97
C PRO A 94 -16.88 1.71 -5.52
N GLU A 95 -16.62 0.62 -6.24
CA GLU A 95 -15.71 -0.45 -5.81
C GLU A 95 -14.27 0.04 -5.61
N ALA A 96 -13.83 1.06 -6.36
CA ALA A 96 -12.52 1.68 -6.28
C ALA A 96 -12.23 2.37 -4.93
N ILE A 97 -13.26 2.71 -4.13
CA ILE A 97 -13.08 3.42 -2.85
C ILE A 97 -12.21 2.60 -1.88
N VAL A 98 -12.48 1.29 -1.77
CA VAL A 98 -11.76 0.41 -0.84
C VAL A 98 -10.26 0.33 -1.18
N PRO A 99 -9.84 -0.03 -2.41
CA PRO A 99 -8.43 -0.01 -2.75
C PRO A 99 -7.82 1.39 -2.63
N MET A 100 -8.53 2.46 -2.97
CA MET A 100 -8.02 3.82 -2.77
C MET A 100 -7.68 4.11 -1.31
N ILE A 101 -8.47 3.64 -0.35
CA ILE A 101 -8.15 3.78 1.09
C ILE A 101 -6.96 2.89 1.45
N LEU A 102 -6.99 1.61 1.06
CA LEU A 102 -5.98 0.63 1.44
C LEU A 102 -4.59 1.00 0.90
N TRP A 103 -4.50 1.59 -0.30
CA TRP A 103 -3.26 2.08 -0.87
C TRP A 103 -2.94 3.53 -0.43
N GLY A 104 -3.96 4.38 -0.26
CA GLY A 104 -3.79 5.79 0.06
C GLY A 104 -3.32 6.04 1.50
N MET A 105 -3.81 5.27 2.47
CA MET A 105 -3.43 5.45 3.88
C MET A 105 -1.95 5.16 4.19
N PRO A 106 -1.36 4.02 3.74
CA PRO A 106 0.08 3.81 3.90
C PRO A 106 0.90 4.80 3.07
N ALA A 107 0.42 5.23 1.90
CA ALA A 107 1.08 6.28 1.11
C ALA A 107 1.13 7.61 1.87
N LEU A 108 -0.01 8.05 2.41
CA LEU A 108 -0.12 9.28 3.19
C LEU A 108 0.75 9.22 4.45
N SER A 109 0.68 8.11 5.19
CA SER A 109 1.50 7.88 6.38
C SER A 109 2.99 7.92 6.03
N GLY A 110 3.37 7.29 4.91
CA GLY A 110 4.73 7.30 4.40
C GLY A 110 5.23 8.69 4.05
N VAL A 111 4.44 9.49 3.31
CA VAL A 111 4.82 10.88 2.97
C VAL A 111 4.98 11.74 4.22
N MET A 112 4.07 11.60 5.19
CA MET A 112 4.16 12.35 6.45
C MET A 112 5.38 11.95 7.28
N GLY A 113 5.80 10.68 7.25
CA GLY A 113 6.97 10.17 7.97
C GLY A 113 8.29 10.28 7.20
N TRP A 114 8.28 10.61 5.91
CA TRP A 114 9.47 10.55 5.03
C TRP A 114 10.61 11.46 5.47
N ASN A 115 10.27 12.65 5.99
CA ASN A 115 11.21 13.71 6.39
C ASN A 115 11.09 14.07 7.88
N MET A 116 10.48 13.22 8.70
CA MET A 116 10.52 13.42 10.14
C MET A 116 11.88 12.93 10.63
N ASP A 117 12.66 13.82 11.24
CA ASP A 117 13.96 13.48 11.83
C ASP A 117 13.73 12.71 13.14
N ASP A 118 14.31 11.50 13.25
CA ASP A 118 14.33 10.74 14.50
C ASP A 118 15.17 11.44 15.60
N SER A 119 15.99 12.44 15.22
CA SER A 119 16.87 13.23 16.08
C SER A 119 16.22 14.48 16.70
N ALA A 120 14.94 14.75 16.45
CA ALA A 120 14.22 15.89 17.06
C ALA A 120 13.70 15.62 18.49
N ALA A 121 14.07 14.50 19.11
CA ALA A 121 13.92 14.35 20.56
C ALA A 121 14.88 15.34 21.24
N PRO A 122 14.40 16.23 22.13
CA PRO A 122 15.32 17.08 22.87
C PRO A 122 16.22 16.15 23.67
N GLU A 123 17.53 16.18 23.39
CA GLU A 123 18.53 15.68 24.32
C GLU A 123 18.21 16.38 25.63
N ALA A 124 17.63 15.63 26.57
CA ALA A 124 17.41 16.10 27.91
C ALA A 124 18.80 16.41 28.45
N THR A 125 19.10 17.71 28.49
CA THR A 125 20.28 18.29 29.08
C THR A 125 20.47 17.70 30.47
N GLU A 126 21.39 16.75 30.59
CA GLU A 126 21.98 16.41 31.88
C GLU A 126 22.92 17.56 32.26
N ALA A 127 22.50 18.36 33.23
CA ALA A 127 23.31 19.34 33.95
C ALA A 127 23.01 19.23 35.45
#